data_AF-A0A3C0JEQ2-F1
#
_entry.id   AF-A0A3C0JEQ2-F1
#
_cell.length_a   1.000
_cell.length_b   1.000
_cell.length_c   1.000
_cell.angle_alpha   90.00
_cell.angle_beta   90.00
_cell.angle_gamma   90.00
#
_symmetry.space_group_name_H-M   'P 1'
#
loop_
_entity.id
_entity.type
_entity.pdbx_description
1 polymer ?
#
loop_
_entity_poly.entity_id
_entity_poly.type
_entity_poly.pdbx_seq_one_letter_code
_entity_poly.pdbx_strand_id
1 'polypeptide(L)'
;MRAPITAKGAVRLREELEHLKSVKRPAIIAAIAEAREHGDLKENAEYHAAREEQGFIEGRIKLLEGELSHAEVIDVSKLNAGSKVVFGASVTLADVETD
;
A
#
# COMPACT_ATOMS: atom_id res chain seq x y z
N MET A 1 -9.95 -17.96 -4.91
CA MET A 1 -10.42 -16.96 -5.90
C MET A 1 -9.41 -15.82 -5.88
N ARG A 2 -8.90 -15.37 -7.04
CA ARG A 2 -7.96 -14.23 -7.08
C ARG A 2 -8.75 -12.93 -7.06
N ALA A 3 -8.33 -11.95 -6.26
CA ALA A 3 -9.00 -10.66 -6.20
C ALA A 3 -8.57 -9.81 -7.41
N PRO A 4 -9.50 -9.20 -8.17
CA PRO A 4 -9.14 -8.36 -9.30
C PRO A 4 -8.59 -7.01 -8.84
N ILE A 5 -7.53 -6.54 -9.50
CA ILE A 5 -6.97 -5.19 -9.31
C ILE A 5 -6.74 -4.56 -10.68
N THR A 6 -6.94 -3.25 -10.81
CA THR A 6 -6.59 -2.57 -12.07
C THR A 6 -5.08 -2.51 -12.25
N ALA A 7 -4.60 -2.52 -13.50
CA ALA A 7 -3.18 -2.35 -13.82
C ALA A 7 -2.57 -1.11 -13.15
N LYS A 8 -3.29 0.02 -13.19
CA LYS A 8 -2.91 1.27 -12.51
C LYS A 8 -2.84 1.10 -10.99
N GLY A 9 -3.80 0.40 -10.38
CA GLY A 9 -3.79 0.10 -8.96
C GLY A 9 -2.59 -0.76 -8.56
N ALA A 10 -2.30 -1.81 -9.32
CA ALA A 10 -1.14 -2.68 -9.08
C ALA A 10 0.19 -1.92 -9.15
N VAL A 11 0.34 -1.01 -10.12
CA VAL A 11 1.54 -0.15 -10.21
C VAL A 11 1.70 0.70 -8.95
N ARG A 12 0.62 1.38 -8.50
CA ARG A 12 0.66 2.19 -7.27
C ARG A 12 1.05 1.39 -6.04
N LEU A 13 0.49 0.18 -5.87
CA LEU A 13 0.83 -0.68 -4.74
C LEU A 13 2.29 -1.16 -4.79
N ARG A 14 2.84 -1.42 -5.99
CA ARG A 14 4.25 -1.77 -6.17
C ARG A 14 5.17 -0.60 -5.85
N GLU A 15 4.83 0.60 -6.29
CA GLU A 15 5.60 1.81 -5.98
C GLU A 15 5.63 2.09 -4.48
N GLU A 16 4.48 1.96 -3.81
CA GLU A 16 4.38 2.07 -2.36
C GLU A 16 5.25 1.00 -1.67
N LEU A 17 5.10 -0.26 -2.07
CA LEU A 17 5.89 -1.38 -1.52
C LEU A 17 7.40 -1.15 -1.69
N GLU A 18 7.82 -0.70 -2.86
CA GLU A 18 9.23 -0.43 -3.16
C GLU A 18 9.76 0.71 -2.28
N HIS A 19 9.00 1.80 -2.13
CA HIS A 19 9.38 2.90 -1.25
C HIS A 19 9.50 2.45 0.21
N LEU A 20 8.56 1.65 0.70
CA LEU A 20 8.58 1.13 2.06
C LEU A 20 9.83 0.25 2.30
N LYS A 21 10.20 -0.60 1.33
CA LYS A 21 11.34 -1.53 1.45
C LYS A 21 12.69 -0.86 1.26
N SER A 22 12.82 0.03 0.29
CA SER A 22 14.11 0.63 -0.11
C SER A 22 14.45 1.91 0.65
N VAL A 23 13.45 2.66 1.12
CA VAL A 23 13.65 3.96 1.77
C VAL A 23 13.28 3.89 3.25
N LYS A 24 12.03 3.54 3.56
CA LYS A 24 11.50 3.67 4.92
C LYS A 24 12.07 2.65 5.90
N ARG A 25 12.07 1.36 5.53
CA ARG A 25 12.60 0.29 6.39
C ARG A 25 14.07 0.53 6.78
N PRO A 26 15.00 0.85 5.85
CA PRO A 26 16.38 1.17 6.23
C PRO A 26 16.48 2.40 7.14
N ALA A 27 15.70 3.44 6.89
CA ALA A 27 15.69 4.65 7.71
C ALA A 27 15.26 4.36 9.16
N ILE A 28 14.20 3.55 9.35
CA ILE A 28 13.74 3.16 10.69
C ILE A 28 14.77 2.28 11.40
N ILE A 29 15.40 1.34 10.69
CA ILE A 29 16.48 0.52 11.27
C ILE A 29 17.63 1.40 11.77
N ALA A 30 18.01 2.41 10.99
CA ALA A 30 19.04 3.37 11.40
C ALA A 30 18.61 4.18 12.63
N ALA A 31 17.37 4.70 12.65
CA ALA A 31 16.84 5.45 13.79
C ALA A 31 16.78 4.60 15.08
N ILE A 32 16.39 3.33 14.97
CA ILE A 32 16.41 2.40 16.11
C ILE A 32 17.85 2.16 16.58
N ALA A 33 18.80 1.99 15.65
CA ALA A 33 20.20 1.77 16.00
C ALA A 33 20.79 3.00 16.73
N GLU A 34 20.56 4.20 16.21
CA GLU A 34 20.98 5.47 16.82
C GLU A 34 20.38 5.61 18.22
N ALA A 35 19.06 5.45 18.37
CA ALA A 35 18.39 5.54 19.66
C ALA A 35 18.91 4.53 20.71
N ARG A 36 19.43 3.37 20.27
CA ARG A 36 20.05 2.37 21.17
C ARG A 36 21.42 2.80 21.71
N GLU A 37 22.14 3.66 21.02
CA GLU A 37 23.45 4.16 21.49
C GLU A 37 23.32 5.11 22.68
N HIS A 38 22.14 5.71 22.89
CA HIS A 38 21.86 6.62 24.00
C HIS A 38 21.65 5.91 25.37
N GLY A 39 21.70 4.56 25.41
CA GLY A 39 21.88 3.77 26.63
C GLY A 39 20.64 3.57 27.51
N ASP A 40 19.82 4.60 27.76
CA ASP A 40 18.59 4.48 28.55
C ASP A 40 17.36 4.20 27.65
N LEU A 41 17.18 2.93 27.28
CA LEU A 41 16.07 2.51 26.41
C LEU A 41 14.70 2.53 27.07
N LYS A 42 14.64 2.62 28.40
CA LYS A 42 13.37 2.49 29.12
C LYS A 42 12.56 3.78 29.00
N GLU A 43 13.24 4.92 29.08
CA GLU A 43 12.65 6.26 28.99
C GLU A 43 12.83 6.91 27.60
N ASN A 44 13.59 6.31 26.68
CA ASN A 44 13.85 6.86 25.36
C ASN A 44 12.58 6.81 24.47
N ALA A 45 11.93 7.97 24.32
CA ALA A 45 10.71 8.14 23.54
C ALA A 45 10.94 7.89 22.04
N GLU A 46 12.08 8.32 21.51
CA GLU A 46 12.48 8.13 20.11
C GLU A 46 12.63 6.65 19.76
N TYR A 47 13.18 5.84 20.66
CA TYR A 47 13.29 4.39 20.50
C TYR A 47 11.92 3.73 20.43
N HIS A 48 11.02 4.06 21.36
CA HIS A 48 9.67 3.49 21.37
C HIS A 48 8.89 3.89 20.12
N ALA A 49 8.96 5.17 19.71
CA ALA A 49 8.32 5.67 18.51
C ALA A 49 8.86 4.96 17.24
N ALA A 50 10.18 4.81 17.11
CA ALA A 50 10.78 4.13 15.97
C ALA A 50 10.43 2.63 15.91
N ARG A 51 10.29 1.97 17.07
CA ARG A 51 9.84 0.57 17.16
C ARG A 51 8.36 0.41 16.79
N GLU A 52 7.53 1.36 17.17
CA GLU A 52 6.12 1.38 16.77
C GLU A 52 5.98 1.60 15.26
N GLU A 53 6.69 2.59 14.71
CA GLU A 53 6.73 2.86 13.26
C GLU A 53 7.21 1.63 12.48
N GLN A 54 8.24 0.94 12.98
CA GLN A 54 8.68 -0.34 12.40
C GLN A 54 7.54 -1.36 12.32
N GLY A 55 6.77 -1.52 13.40
CA GLY A 55 5.63 -2.43 13.44
C GLY A 55 4.58 -2.09 12.37
N PHE A 56 4.24 -0.81 12.23
CA PHE A 56 3.30 -0.35 11.21
C PHE A 56 3.80 -0.61 9.79
N ILE A 57 5.06 -0.28 9.50
CA ILE A 57 5.63 -0.45 8.16
C ILE A 57 5.75 -1.92 7.79
N GLU A 58 6.21 -2.79 8.71
CA GLU A 58 6.29 -4.23 8.42
C GLU A 58 4.89 -4.84 8.21
N GLY A 59 3.89 -4.39 8.97
CA GLY A 59 2.50 -4.76 8.76
C GLY A 59 2.00 -4.36 7.36
N ARG A 60 2.28 -3.12 6.94
CA ARG A 60 1.91 -2.61 5.62
C ARG A 60 2.61 -3.36 4.48
N ILE A 61 3.91 -3.62 4.61
CA ILE A 61 4.68 -4.38 3.62
C ILE A 61 4.09 -5.78 3.45
N LYS A 62 3.82 -6.49 4.56
CA LYS A 62 3.23 -7.84 4.51
C LYS A 62 1.85 -7.83 3.84
N LEU A 63 1.02 -6.83 4.14
CA LEU A 63 -0.28 -6.67 3.49
C LEU A 63 -0.11 -6.47 1.98
N LEU A 64 0.75 -5.54 1.55
CA LEU A 64 0.97 -5.24 0.13
C LEU A 64 1.55 -6.44 -0.64
N GLU A 65 2.50 -7.17 -0.05
CA GLU A 65 3.05 -8.40 -0.64
C GLU A 65 1.97 -9.48 -0.77
N GLY A 66 1.10 -9.60 0.24
CA GLY A 66 -0.06 -10.50 0.22
C GLY A 66 -1.06 -10.15 -0.90
N GLU A 67 -1.47 -8.88 -0.97
CA GLU A 67 -2.39 -8.39 -2.00
C GLU A 67 -1.81 -8.58 -3.41
N LEU A 68 -0.57 -8.14 -3.64
CA LEU A 68 0.08 -8.22 -4.96
C LEU A 68 0.35 -9.66 -5.41
N SER A 69 0.59 -10.60 -4.50
CA SER A 69 0.86 -12.01 -4.86
C SER A 69 -0.39 -12.79 -5.27
N HIS A 70 -1.56 -12.42 -4.73
CA HIS A 70 -2.83 -13.11 -5.00
C HIS A 70 -3.73 -12.37 -5.99
N ALA A 71 -3.38 -11.13 -6.35
CA ALA A 71 -4.20 -10.31 -7.22
C ALA A 71 -4.14 -10.75 -8.69
N GLU A 72 -5.28 -10.65 -9.37
CA GLU A 72 -5.39 -10.71 -10.82
C GLU A 72 -5.35 -9.30 -11.39
N VAL A 73 -4.29 -8.97 -12.12
CA VAL A 73 -4.12 -7.63 -12.69
C VAL A 73 -4.89 -7.51 -13.99
N ILE A 74 -5.91 -6.65 -13.99
CA ILE A 74 -6.79 -6.39 -15.11
C ILE A 74 -6.45 -5.03 -15.73
N ASP A 75 -6.07 -5.05 -17.01
CA ASP A 75 -5.92 -3.85 -17.81
C ASP A 75 -7.28 -3.46 -18.43
N VAL A 76 -7.94 -2.50 -17.80
CA VAL A 76 -9.28 -2.04 -18.19
C VAL A 76 -9.30 -1.43 -19.60
N SER A 77 -8.17 -0.93 -20.11
CA SER A 77 -8.08 -0.35 -21.46
C SER A 77 -8.22 -1.41 -22.57
N LYS A 78 -7.99 -2.68 -22.24
CA LYS A 78 -8.08 -3.82 -23.16
C LYS A 78 -9.42 -4.55 -23.08
N LEU A 79 -10.32 -4.12 -22.20
CA LEU A 79 -11.64 -4.72 -22.07
C LEU A 79 -12.57 -4.16 -23.15
N ASN A 80 -12.98 -5.01 -24.10
CA ASN A 80 -14.03 -4.69 -25.06
C ASN A 80 -15.41 -4.83 -24.40
N ALA A 81 -15.76 -3.88 -23.53
CA ALA A 81 -17.01 -3.91 -22.76
C ALA A 81 -18.23 -3.39 -23.53
N GLY A 82 -18.03 -2.61 -24.60
CA GLY A 82 -19.12 -1.98 -25.34
C GLY A 82 -19.97 -1.10 -24.43
N SER A 83 -21.27 -1.37 -24.36
CA SER A 83 -22.23 -0.68 -23.47
C SER A 83 -22.37 -1.30 -22.07
N LYS A 84 -21.60 -2.34 -21.73
CA LYS A 84 -21.68 -3.01 -20.44
C LYS A 84 -20.81 -2.33 -19.39
N VAL A 85 -21.32 -2.21 -18.17
CA VAL A 85 -20.53 -1.83 -16.99
C VAL A 85 -19.72 -3.04 -16.54
N VAL A 86 -18.39 -2.91 -16.53
CA VAL A 86 -17.44 -3.97 -16.14
C VAL A 86 -16.51 -3.50 -15.02
N PHE A 87 -15.67 -4.41 -14.52
CA PHE A 87 -14.67 -4.09 -13.50
C PHE A 87 -13.80 -2.90 -13.93
N GLY A 88 -13.70 -1.90 -13.04
CA GLY A 88 -12.93 -0.67 -13.27
C GLY A 88 -13.57 0.35 -14.20
N ALA A 89 -14.82 0.16 -14.64
CA ALA A 89 -15.57 1.17 -15.37
C ALA A 89 -15.87 2.40 -14.49
N SER A 90 -15.73 3.59 -15.05
CA SER A 90 -16.26 4.83 -14.48
C SER A 90 -17.61 5.13 -15.11
N VAL A 91 -18.62 5.36 -14.28
CA VAL A 91 -19.99 5.66 -14.72
C VAL A 91 -20.39 7.05 -14.25
N THR A 92 -21.16 7.75 -15.07
CA THR A 92 -21.83 8.99 -14.70
C THR A 92 -23.30 8.66 -14.48
N LEU A 93 -23.86 9.13 -13.37
CA LEU A 93 -25.27 8.96 -13.03
C LEU A 93 -25.96 10.32 -13.16
N ALA A 94 -27.21 10.31 -13.62
CA ALA A 94 -28.09 11.47 -13.62
C ALA A 94 -29.27 11.19 -12.68
N ASP A 95 -29.75 12.22 -12.00
CA ASP A 95 -30.89 12.13 -11.10
C ASP A 95 -32.18 12.35 -11.90
N VAL A 96 -33.07 11.35 -11.91
CA VAL A 96 -34.29 11.38 -12.75
C VAL A 96 -35.37 12.35 -12.26
N GLU A 97 -35.27 12.87 -11.03
CA GLU A 97 -36.23 13.82 -10.46
C GLU A 97 -35.77 15.27 -10.63
N THR A 98 -34.46 15.48 -10.78
CA THR A 98 -33.86 16.82 -10.76
C THR A 98 -33.06 17.21 -12.01
N ASP A 99 -32.69 16.25 -12.86
CA ASP A 99 -32.09 16.47 -14.20
C ASP A 99 -33.05 16.15 -15.37
#